data_AF-X1E4M7-F1
#
_entry.id   AF-X1E4M7-F1
#
_cell.length_a   1.000
_cell.length_b   1.000
_cell.length_c   1.000
_cell.angle_alpha   90.00
_cell.angle_beta   90.00
_cell.angle_gamma   90.00
#
_symmetry.space_group_name_H-M   'P 1'
#
loop_
_entity.id
_entity.type
_entity.pdbx_description
1 polymer ?
#
loop_
_entity_poly.entity_id
_entity_poly.type
_entity_poly.pdbx_seq_one_letter_code
_entity_poly.pdbx_strand_id
1 'polypeptide(L)'
;MLADIVQAGGKAMTNPTTTGLKRMIDDFIEDKLEDHQLDESDLTLKEIQTIADSFYKTLVQGIFHSRIEYPDKESNNKKKEPKNMRNFKESSKENKQLNNKENKQPISK
;
A
#
# COMPACT_ATOMS: atom_id res chain seq x y z
N MET A 1 3.10 15.44 -16.61
CA MET A 1 4.10 14.43 -17.05
C MET A 1 4.86 13.80 -15.88
N LEU A 2 5.83 14.44 -15.21
CA LEU A 2 6.60 13.82 -14.12
C LEU A 2 5.73 13.30 -12.98
N ALA A 3 4.81 14.14 -12.48
CA ALA A 3 3.89 13.74 -11.41
C ALA A 3 2.98 12.55 -11.79
N ASP A 4 2.52 12.50 -13.05
CA ASP A 4 1.66 11.42 -13.54
C ASP A 4 2.42 10.10 -13.61
N ILE A 5 3.65 10.12 -14.10
CA ILE A 5 4.53 8.94 -14.19
C ILE A 5 4.80 8.41 -12.78
N VAL A 6 5.19 9.29 -11.86
CA VAL A 6 5.46 8.92 -10.46
C VAL A 6 4.20 8.36 -9.78
N GLN A 7 3.03 8.95 -10.01
CA GLN A 7 1.76 8.45 -9.48
C GLN A 7 1.37 7.09 -10.07
N ALA A 8 1.53 6.91 -11.38
CA ALA A 8 1.25 5.66 -12.07
C ALA A 8 2.19 4.55 -11.60
N GLY A 9 3.50 4.83 -11.53
CA GLY A 9 4.51 3.92 -11.01
C GLY A 9 4.23 3.55 -9.56
N GLY A 10 3.95 4.54 -8.70
CA GLY A 10 3.62 4.30 -7.29
C GLY A 10 2.35 3.45 -7.10
N LYS A 11 1.32 3.63 -7.95
CA LYS A 11 0.11 2.79 -7.94
C LYS A 11 0.34 1.38 -8.47
N ALA A 12 1.30 1.20 -9.39
CA ALA A 12 1.62 -0.09 -9.98
C ALA A 12 2.46 -0.98 -9.05
N MET A 13 3.10 -0.41 -8.02
CA MET A 13 3.86 -1.17 -7.02
C MET A 13 2.93 -2.02 -6.14
N THR A 14 3.11 -3.35 -6.16
CA THR A 14 2.32 -4.27 -5.31
C THR A 14 2.64 -4.12 -3.82
N ASN A 15 3.91 -3.93 -3.48
CA ASN A 15 4.37 -3.77 -2.10
C ASN A 15 5.28 -2.55 -2.00
N PRO A 16 4.71 -1.34 -1.91
CA PRO A 16 5.48 -0.10 -1.83
C PRO A 16 6.26 -0.05 -0.51
N THR A 17 7.58 0.01 -0.61
CA THR A 17 8.48 0.29 0.53
C THR A 17 8.97 1.73 0.45
N THR A 18 9.31 2.34 1.57
CA THR A 18 9.81 3.73 1.60
C THR A 18 11.07 3.90 0.77
N THR A 19 12.03 2.99 0.91
CA THR A 19 13.26 2.98 0.12
C THR A 19 12.98 2.71 -1.37
N GLY A 20 12.08 1.78 -1.68
CA GLY A 20 11.71 1.46 -3.06
C GLY A 20 11.02 2.62 -3.76
N LEU A 21 10.12 3.33 -3.07
CA LEU A 21 9.45 4.52 -3.59
C LEU A 21 10.44 5.64 -3.90
N LYS A 22 11.37 5.92 -2.98
CA LYS A 22 12.37 6.97 -3.20
C LYS A 22 13.24 6.64 -4.41
N ARG A 23 13.75 5.40 -4.49
CA ARG A 23 14.56 4.95 -5.63
C ARG A 23 13.81 5.06 -6.95
N MET A 24 12.56 4.60 -6.99
CA MET A 24 11.73 4.70 -8.20
C MET A 24 11.54 6.15 -8.66
N ILE A 25 11.35 7.10 -7.73
CA ILE A 25 11.23 8.52 -8.07
C ILE A 25 12.55 9.04 -8.64
N ASP A 26 13.68 8.71 -8.00
CA ASP A 26 15.00 9.11 -8.45
C ASP A 26 15.28 8.56 -9.86
N ASP A 27 15.01 7.27 -10.11
CA ASP A 27 15.18 6.60 -11.40
C ASP A 27 14.35 7.28 -12.51
N PHE A 28 13.09 7.67 -12.25
CA PHE A 28 12.26 8.35 -13.24
C PHE A 28 12.74 9.78 -13.54
N ILE A 29 13.27 10.48 -12.55
CA ILE A 29 13.79 11.83 -12.75
C ILE A 29 15.08 11.77 -13.57
N GLU A 30 15.95 10.81 -13.28
CA GLU A 30 17.18 10.57 -14.03
C GLU A 30 16.89 10.24 -15.50
N ASP A 31 15.95 9.32 -15.76
CA ASP A 31 15.48 8.99 -17.12
C ASP A 31 15.02 10.23 -17.91
N LYS A 32 14.38 11.21 -17.24
CA LYS A 32 13.92 12.45 -17.90
C LYS A 32 14.98 13.51 -18.07
N LEU A 33 16.02 13.48 -17.24
CA LEU A 33 17.21 14.29 -17.42
C LEU A 33 18.08 13.73 -18.56
N GLU A 34 18.25 12.41 -18.65
CA GLU A 34 18.98 11.76 -19.73
C GLU A 34 18.28 11.91 -21.09
N ASP A 35 16.95 11.87 -21.11
CA ASP A 35 16.15 12.13 -22.32
C ASP A 35 16.14 13.62 -22.74
N HIS A 36 16.84 14.52 -22.03
CA HIS A 36 16.86 15.96 -22.29
C HIS A 36 15.47 16.65 -22.26
N GLN A 37 14.49 16.07 -21.57
CA GLN A 37 13.11 16.58 -21.57
C GLN A 37 12.91 17.81 -20.69
N LEU A 38 13.91 18.15 -19.88
CA LEU A 38 13.88 19.30 -18.98
C LEU A 38 14.81 20.44 -19.44
N ASP A 39 15.47 20.31 -20.60
CA ASP A 39 16.47 21.27 -21.10
C ASP A 39 15.88 22.66 -21.37
N GLU A 40 14.61 22.74 -21.77
CA GLU A 40 13.89 24.00 -22.00
C GLU A 40 13.14 24.51 -20.75
N SER A 41 13.34 23.87 -19.59
CA SER A 41 12.71 24.29 -18.34
C SER A 41 13.67 25.11 -17.48
N ASP A 42 13.19 26.20 -16.89
CA ASP A 42 13.95 27.04 -15.95
C ASP A 42 14.06 26.41 -14.55
N LEU A 43 14.34 25.10 -14.47
CA LEU A 43 14.44 24.36 -13.22
C LEU A 43 15.91 24.13 -12.84
N THR A 44 16.25 24.50 -11.60
CA THR A 44 17.55 24.13 -11.02
C THR A 44 17.52 22.69 -10.49
N LEU A 45 18.69 22.04 -10.43
CA LEU A 45 18.81 20.70 -9.83
C LEU A 45 18.30 20.65 -8.38
N LYS A 46 18.42 21.76 -7.64
CA LYS A 46 17.90 21.89 -6.28
C LYS A 46 16.37 21.87 -6.25
N GLU A 47 15.72 22.51 -7.22
CA GLU A 47 14.26 22.51 -7.34
C GLU A 47 13.75 21.13 -7.75
N ILE A 48 14.46 20.45 -8.65
CA ILE A 48 14.15 19.07 -9.02
C ILE A 48 14.19 18.16 -7.79
N GLN A 49 15.20 18.29 -6.93
CA GLN A 49 15.26 17.53 -5.67
C GLN A 49 14.08 17.87 -4.74
N THR A 50 13.68 19.13 -4.67
CA THR A 50 12.53 19.56 -3.86
C THR A 50 11.21 18.99 -4.38
N ILE A 51 11.08 18.89 -5.70
CA ILE A 51 9.96 18.25 -6.37
C ILE A 51 9.94 16.74 -6.08
N ALA A 52 11.08 16.06 -6.17
CA ALA A 52 11.22 14.64 -5.83
C ALA A 52 10.76 14.34 -4.40
N ASP A 53 11.21 15.14 -3.43
CA ASP A 53 10.82 15.03 -2.03
C ASP A 53 9.32 15.26 -1.83
N SER A 54 8.74 16.19 -2.60
CA SER A 54 7.31 16.48 -2.56
C SER A 54 6.49 15.30 -3.09
N PHE A 55 6.92 14.69 -4.20
CA PHE A 55 6.30 13.47 -4.72
C PHE A 55 6.37 12.32 -3.73
N TYR A 56 7.52 12.10 -3.09
CA TYR A 56 7.68 11.06 -2.08
C TYR A 56 6.68 11.25 -0.93
N LYS A 57 6.57 12.48 -0.38
CA LYS A 57 5.62 12.80 0.70
C LYS A 57 4.18 12.53 0.27
N THR A 58 3.78 12.99 -0.92
CA THR A 58 2.42 12.80 -1.43
C THR A 58 2.11 11.33 -1.67
N LEU A 59 3.04 10.54 -2.21
CA LEU A 59 2.85 9.10 -2.42
C LEU A 59 2.71 8.35 -1.09
N VAL A 60 3.57 8.63 -0.11
CA VAL A 60 3.46 8.01 1.21
C VAL A 60 2.12 8.36 1.86
N GLN A 61 1.67 9.61 1.76
CA GLN A 61 0.34 9.98 2.26
C GLN A 61 -0.79 9.30 1.47
N GLY A 62 -0.70 9.18 0.15
CA GLY A 62 -1.76 8.58 -0.65
C GLY A 62 -1.86 7.06 -0.52
N ILE A 63 -0.74 6.37 -0.37
CA ILE A 63 -0.66 4.90 -0.35
C ILE A 63 -0.99 4.33 1.05
N PHE A 64 -0.53 4.99 2.13
CA PHE A 64 -0.63 4.44 3.48
C PHE A 64 -1.88 4.87 4.25
N HIS A 65 -2.71 5.76 3.70
CA HIS A 65 -4.02 6.08 4.28
C HIS A 65 -5.09 5.22 3.61
N SER A 66 -5.41 4.10 4.25
CA SER A 66 -6.63 3.34 3.94
C SER A 66 -7.82 4.29 3.89
N ARG A 67 -8.70 4.10 2.90
CA ARG A 67 -10.02 4.74 2.85
C ARG A 67 -10.65 4.65 4.25
N ILE A 68 -11.02 5.79 4.81
CA ILE A 68 -11.74 5.85 6.07
C ILE A 68 -13.17 5.39 5.78
N GLU A 69 -13.59 4.28 6.38
CA GLU A 69 -14.99 3.86 6.33
C GLU A 69 -15.86 4.89 7.06
N TYR A 70 -17.00 5.24 6.45
CA TYR A 70 -17.92 6.14 7.09
C TYR A 70 -18.45 5.49 8.38
N PRO A 71 -18.55 6.26 9.48
CA PRO A 71 -19.17 5.74 10.69
C PRO A 71 -20.61 5.34 10.38
N ASP A 72 -20.94 4.07 10.57
CA ASP A 72 -22.32 3.59 10.47
C ASP A 72 -23.20 4.43 11.41
N LYS A 73 -24.38 4.81 10.91
CA LYS A 73 -25.29 5.80 11.52
C LYS A 73 -25.85 5.39 12.90
N GLU A 74 -25.39 4.31 13.50
CA GLU A 74 -25.89 3.78 14.79
C GLU A 74 -24.99 4.08 16.00
N SER A 75 -23.88 4.80 15.85
CA SER A 75 -22.99 5.12 17.00
C SER A 75 -22.86 6.61 17.31
N ASN A 76 -23.98 7.35 17.28
CA ASN A 76 -24.07 8.65 17.96
C ASN A 76 -24.17 8.46 19.48
N ASN A 77 -23.08 8.05 20.12
CA ASN A 77 -22.68 8.45 21.48
C ASN A 77 -21.48 7.64 21.93
N LYS A 78 -20.27 8.22 21.80
CA LYS A 78 -19.22 8.25 22.84
C LYS A 78 -18.00 9.02 22.30
N LYS A 79 -17.68 10.13 22.95
CA LYS A 79 -16.43 10.86 22.75
C LYS A 79 -15.25 10.04 23.32
N LYS A 80 -14.22 9.86 22.48
CA LYS A 80 -12.76 9.67 22.67
C LYS A 80 -12.23 8.96 23.93
N GLU A 81 -11.39 7.93 23.72
CA GLU A 81 -10.07 7.75 24.38
C GLU A 81 -9.13 6.89 23.52
N PRO A 82 -7.80 7.12 23.53
CA PRO A 82 -6.83 6.26 22.87
C PRO A 82 -6.48 5.08 23.79
N LYS A 83 -6.76 3.85 23.37
CA LYS A 83 -6.29 2.65 24.08
C LYS A 83 -5.27 1.89 23.26
N ASN A 84 -4.03 2.16 23.62
CA ASN A 84 -2.89 1.29 23.38
C ASN A 84 -3.11 -0.01 24.16
N MET A 85 -3.28 -1.17 23.49
CA MET A 85 -2.93 -2.47 24.09
C MET A 85 -2.79 -3.53 23.01
N ARG A 86 -1.61 -4.16 23.01
CA ARG A 86 -1.22 -5.31 22.22
C ARG A 86 -1.93 -6.60 22.67
N ASN A 87 -2.18 -7.43 21.66
CA ASN A 87 -2.07 -8.90 21.59
C ASN A 87 -3.19 -9.86 22.06
N PHE A 88 -3.19 -10.99 21.34
CA PHE A 88 -3.55 -12.38 21.65
C PHE A 88 -4.95 -12.91 21.28
N LYS A 89 -4.98 -13.61 20.13
CA LYS A 89 -5.41 -15.01 19.89
C LYS A 89 -6.58 -15.56 20.71
N GLU A 90 -7.61 -16.05 20.01
CA GLU A 90 -8.13 -17.45 20.03
C GLU A 90 -9.43 -17.50 19.19
N SER A 91 -9.48 -18.28 18.11
CA SER A 91 -9.80 -19.72 18.03
C SER A 91 -11.27 -20.06 18.33
N SER A 92 -11.82 -20.97 17.51
CA SER A 92 -13.15 -21.61 17.60
C SER A 92 -14.29 -20.78 16.96
N LYS A 93 -15.07 -21.32 16.02
CA LYS A 93 -15.98 -22.46 16.24
C LYS A 93 -16.24 -23.30 14.99
N GLU A 94 -16.43 -24.59 15.28
CA GLU A 94 -16.91 -25.69 14.45
C GLU A 94 -18.11 -25.34 13.57
N ASN A 95 -18.14 -25.90 12.37
CA ASN A 95 -19.40 -26.30 11.75
C ASN A 95 -19.27 -27.75 11.26
N LYS A 96 -20.19 -28.58 11.74
CA LYS A 96 -20.20 -30.04 11.67
C LYS A 96 -21.30 -30.43 10.68
N GLN A 97 -20.97 -31.11 9.59
CA GLN A 97 -21.97 -31.95 8.90
C GLN A 97 -21.29 -33.14 8.23
N LEU A 98 -21.60 -34.32 8.77
CA LEU A 98 -21.25 -35.63 8.23
C LEU A 98 -22.01 -35.87 6.91
N ASN A 99 -21.37 -36.55 5.97
CA ASN A 99 -22.06 -37.52 5.12
C ASN A 99 -21.16 -38.73 4.87
N ASN A 100 -21.68 -39.87 5.32
CA ASN A 100 -21.09 -41.20 5.22
C ASN A 100 -21.05 -41.67 3.76
N LYS A 101 -19.96 -42.33 3.37
CA LYS A 101 -20.02 -43.50 2.48
C LYS A 101 -19.09 -44.58 3.03
N GLU A 102 -19.71 -45.63 3.54
CA GLU A 102 -19.11 -46.94 3.80
C GLU A 102 -18.58 -47.54 2.49
N ASN A 103 -17.37 -48.09 2.48
CA ASN A 103 -17.16 -49.54 2.34
C ASN A 103 -15.65 -49.90 2.30
N LYS A 104 -15.17 -50.53 3.40
CA LYS A 104 -14.59 -51.89 3.48
C LYS A 104 -14.14 -52.55 2.15
N GLN A 105 -13.01 -53.26 1.98
CA GLN A 105 -11.84 -53.69 2.78
C GLN A 105 -10.69 -54.15 1.81
N PRO A 106 -9.74 -55.09 2.13
CA PRO A 106 -8.28 -54.92 2.22
C PRO A 106 -7.50 -55.63 1.07
N ILE A 107 -6.16 -55.74 1.05
CA ILE A 107 -5.36 -56.98 1.27
C ILE A 107 -3.87 -56.75 0.89
N SER A 108 -2.95 -57.29 1.72
CA SER A 108 -1.54 -57.75 1.53
C SER A 108 -0.47 -56.73 1.07
N LYS A 109 0.77 -56.77 1.56
CA LYS A 109 1.62 -57.92 1.93
C LYS A 109 2.37 -57.70 3.24
#